data_AF-A0A5C1Y5K2-F1
#
_entry.id   AF-A0A5C1Y5K2-F1
#
_cell.length_a   1.000
_cell.length_b   1.000
_cell.length_c   1.000
_cell.angle_alpha   90.00
_cell.angle_beta   90.00
_cell.angle_gamma   90.00
#
_symmetry.space_group_name_H-M   'P 1'
#
loop_
_entity.id
_entity.type
_entity.pdbx_description
1 polymer ?
#
loop_
_entity_poly.entity_id
_entity_poly.type
_entity_poly.pdbx_seq_one_letter_code
_entity_poly.pdbx_strand_id
1 'polypeptide(L)'
;MVIVAAALVVFGCGTGVLVMVVGGSFPMLTSAAIVITIVLGIATVGVGAAGLHRRDVEARAGYTTAPHAFVNLATVDHQTGFVLREPGEPLLSDEQYRQRRAAAVRGGAT
;
A
#
# COMPACT_ATOMS: atom_id res chain seq x y z
N MET A 1 1.65 -1.03 -7.78
CA MET A 1 1.17 -0.48 -9.07
C MET A 1 0.16 -1.42 -9.74
N VAL A 2 0.47 -2.72 -9.93
CA VAL A 2 -0.46 -3.70 -10.56
C VAL A 2 -1.82 -3.77 -9.85
N ILE A 3 -1.85 -3.81 -8.51
CA ILE A 3 -3.11 -3.86 -7.73
C ILE A 3 -3.95 -2.58 -7.91
N VAL A 4 -3.31 -1.41 -7.95
CA VAL A 4 -3.97 -0.12 -8.16
C VAL A 4 -4.54 -0.03 -9.58
N ALA A 5 -3.78 -0.46 -10.58
CA ALA A 5 -4.24 -0.51 -11.96
C ALA A 5 -5.42 -1.48 -12.14
N ALA A 6 -5.34 -2.67 -11.55
CA ALA A 6 -6.43 -3.65 -11.57
C ALA A 6 -7.70 -3.12 -10.89
N ALA A 7 -7.56 -2.45 -9.73
CA ALA A 7 -8.69 -1.83 -9.03
C ALA A 7 -9.36 -0.74 -9.87
N LEU A 8 -8.57 0.12 -10.52
CA LEU A 8 -9.10 1.18 -11.41
C LEU A 8 -9.81 0.60 -12.62
N VAL A 9 -9.29 -0.48 -13.22
CA VAL A 9 -9.93 -1.17 -14.35
C VAL A 9 -11.27 -1.78 -13.95
N VAL A 10 -11.32 -2.48 -12.81
CA VAL A 10 -12.56 -3.10 -12.31
C VAL A 10 -13.59 -2.03 -11.96
N PHE A 11 -13.18 -0.94 -11.30
CA PHE A 11 -14.07 0.20 -11.02
C PHE A 11 -14.58 0.84 -12.30
N GLY A 12 -13.70 1.16 -13.25
CA GLY A 12 -14.08 1.79 -14.52
C GLY A 12 -15.06 0.94 -15.34
N CYS A 13 -14.79 -0.36 -15.46
CA CYS A 13 -15.69 -1.29 -16.15
C CYS A 13 -17.03 -1.44 -15.43
N GLY A 14 -17.02 -1.56 -14.10
CA GLY A 14 -18.24 -1.66 -13.28
C GLY A 14 -19.14 -0.43 -13.43
N THR A 15 -18.55 0.77 -13.33
CA THR A 15 -19.29 2.03 -13.50
C THR A 15 -19.80 2.17 -14.94
N GLY A 16 -19.03 1.77 -15.95
CA GLY A 16 -19.47 1.78 -17.36
C GLY A 16 -20.70 0.91 -17.61
N VAL A 17 -20.71 -0.31 -17.06
CA VAL A 17 -21.88 -1.21 -17.13
C VAL A 17 -23.08 -0.63 -16.38
N LEU A 18 -22.86 -0.09 -15.18
CA LEU A 18 -23.92 0.55 -14.39
C LEU A 18 -24.56 1.72 -15.14
N VAL A 19 -23.74 2.57 -15.78
CA VAL A 19 -24.20 3.70 -16.58
C VAL A 19 -24.98 3.24 -17.79
N MET A 20 -24.57 2.16 -18.47
CA MET A 20 -25.33 1.60 -19.60
C MET A 20 -26.70 1.02 -19.18
N VAL A 21 -26.78 0.37 -18.01
CA VAL A 21 -28.01 -0.27 -17.53
C VAL A 21 -28.99 0.74 -16.91
N VAL A 22 -28.48 1.74 -16.18
CA VAL A 22 -29.29 2.66 -15.36
C VAL A 22 -29.45 4.04 -16.01
N GLY A 23 -28.57 4.41 -16.93
CA GLY A 23 -28.45 5.77 -17.49
C GLY A 23 -29.69 6.31 -18.19
N GLY A 24 -30.56 5.44 -18.71
CA GLY A 24 -31.81 5.85 -19.34
C GLY A 24 -32.93 6.21 -18.34
N SER A 25 -32.89 5.67 -17.12
CA SER A 25 -34.03 5.70 -16.19
C SER A 25 -33.82 6.64 -15.00
N PHE A 26 -32.57 6.86 -14.59
CA PHE A 26 -32.27 7.67 -13.39
C PHE A 26 -30.99 8.52 -13.56
N PRO A 27 -31.06 9.63 -14.32
CA PRO A 27 -29.90 10.46 -14.64
C PRO A 27 -29.17 11.00 -13.39
N MET A 28 -29.92 11.25 -12.30
CA MET A 28 -29.36 11.71 -11.04
C MET A 28 -28.46 10.63 -10.38
N LEU A 29 -28.88 9.36 -10.39
CA LEU A 29 -28.08 8.25 -9.86
C LEU A 29 -26.83 8.00 -10.72
N THR A 30 -26.95 8.12 -12.04
CA THR A 30 -25.83 8.00 -12.97
C THR A 30 -24.76 9.06 -12.72
N SER A 31 -25.18 10.32 -12.55
CA SER A 31 -24.25 11.42 -12.23
C SER A 31 -23.54 11.22 -10.88
N ALA A 32 -24.28 10.77 -9.85
CA ALA A 32 -23.71 10.47 -8.54
C ALA A 32 -22.68 9.32 -8.61
N ALA A 33 -22.98 8.25 -9.36
CA ALA A 33 -22.08 7.11 -9.53
C ALA A 33 -20.76 7.50 -10.23
N ILE A 34 -20.82 8.39 -11.22
CA ILE A 34 -19.64 8.92 -11.90
C ILE A 34 -18.78 9.72 -10.92
N VAL A 35 -19.38 10.65 -10.17
CA VAL A 35 -18.66 11.47 -9.18
C VAL A 35 -17.99 10.58 -8.12
N ILE A 36 -18.70 9.60 -7.58
CA ILE A 36 -18.15 8.66 -6.59
C ILE A 36 -16.96 7.90 -7.19
N THR A 37 -17.08 7.43 -8.43
CA THR A 37 -15.99 6.69 -9.11
C THR A 37 -14.76 7.57 -9.30
N ILE A 38 -14.95 8.84 -9.68
CA ILE A 38 -13.85 9.79 -9.83
C ILE A 38 -13.16 10.02 -8.47
N VAL A 39 -13.93 10.25 -7.40
CA VAL A 39 -13.39 10.48 -6.06
C VAL A 39 -12.60 9.26 -5.57
N LEU A 40 -13.14 8.05 -5.73
CA LEU A 40 -12.46 6.81 -5.37
C LEU A 40 -11.20 6.60 -6.22
N GLY A 41 -11.26 6.92 -7.51
CA GLY A 41 -10.11 6.84 -8.41
C GLY A 41 -8.97 7.76 -7.96
N ILE A 42 -9.27 9.02 -7.68
CA ILE A 42 -8.29 10.00 -7.16
C ILE A 42 -7.71 9.52 -5.83
N ALA A 43 -8.54 9.07 -4.89
CA ALA A 43 -8.09 8.57 -3.59
C ALA A 43 -7.13 7.37 -3.74
N THR A 44 -7.47 6.43 -4.63
CA THR A 44 -6.65 5.23 -4.87
C THR A 44 -5.30 5.59 -5.47
N VAL A 45 -5.27 6.50 -6.45
CA VAL A 45 -4.01 7.01 -7.03
C VAL A 45 -3.18 7.76 -6.00
N GLY A 46 -3.82 8.60 -5.18
CA GLY A 46 -3.15 9.37 -4.12
C GLY A 46 -2.47 8.48 -3.08
N VAL A 47 -3.18 7.46 -2.57
CA VAL A 47 -2.60 6.49 -1.62
C VAL A 47 -1.45 5.71 -2.25
N GLY A 48 -1.61 5.28 -3.52
CA GLY A 48 -0.55 4.59 -4.26
C GLY A 48 0.71 5.44 -4.43
N ALA A 49 0.55 6.71 -4.82
CA ALA A 49 1.65 7.64 -4.99
C ALA A 49 2.35 7.97 -3.66
N ALA A 50 1.59 8.18 -2.58
CA ALA A 50 2.15 8.40 -1.25
C ALA A 50 2.97 7.19 -0.76
N GLY A 51 2.51 5.97 -1.05
CA GLY A 51 3.24 4.75 -0.72
C GLY A 51 4.57 4.62 -1.48
N LEU A 52 4.60 4.99 -2.77
CA LEU A 52 5.83 5.02 -3.55
C LEU A 52 6.79 6.10 -3.05
N HIS A 53 6.29 7.30 -2.81
CA HIS A 53 7.11 8.39 -2.31
C HIS A 53 7.75 8.06 -0.96
N ARG A 54 7.00 7.44 -0.04
CA ARG A 54 7.55 6.96 1.23
C ARG A 54 8.67 5.95 1.04
N ARG A 55 8.51 4.99 0.12
CA ARG A 55 9.57 4.01 -0.19
C ARG A 55 10.82 4.68 -0.74
N ASP A 56 10.68 5.68 -1.60
CA ASP A 56 11.84 6.42 -2.14
C ASP A 56 12.56 7.21 -1.05
N VAL A 57 11.82 7.82 -0.13
CA VAL A 57 12.39 8.54 1.02
C VAL A 57 13.11 7.58 1.96
N GLU A 58 12.49 6.44 2.31
CA GLU A 58 13.11 5.40 3.13
C GLU A 58 14.40 4.86 2.48
N ALA A 59 14.34 4.53 1.18
CA ALA A 59 15.49 4.03 0.43
C ALA A 59 16.65 5.04 0.40
N ARG A 60 16.36 6.34 0.24
CA ARG A 60 17.38 7.41 0.32
C ARG A 60 17.96 7.56 1.73
N ALA A 61 17.20 7.25 2.76
CA ALA A 61 17.66 7.25 4.14
C ALA A 61 18.45 5.97 4.51
N GLY A 62 18.55 4.99 3.59
CA GLY A 62 19.34 3.77 3.79
C GLY A 62 18.63 2.66 4.56
N TYR A 63 17.33 2.79 4.82
CA TYR A 63 16.52 1.77 5.51
C TYR A 63 15.20 1.49 4.78
N THR A 64 14.48 0.46 5.20
CA THR A 64 13.12 0.14 4.71
C THR A 64 12.24 -0.28 5.87
N THR A 65 11.00 0.20 5.93
CA THR A 65 10.00 -0.32 6.88
C THR A 65 9.24 -1.50 6.30
N ALA A 66 9.31 -1.70 4.98
CA ALA A 66 8.66 -2.82 4.31
C ALA A 66 9.51 -4.10 4.42
N PRO A 67 8.97 -5.20 4.98
CA PRO A 67 9.73 -6.43 5.27
C PRO A 67 10.14 -7.22 4.04
N HIS A 68 9.54 -6.96 2.88
CA HIS A 68 9.75 -7.73 1.64
C HIS A 68 10.18 -6.86 0.44
N ALA A 69 10.61 -5.62 0.68
CA ALA A 69 10.85 -4.66 -0.41
C ALA A 69 12.29 -4.65 -0.93
N PHE A 70 13.30 -4.61 -0.04
CA PHE A 70 14.69 -4.37 -0.44
C PHE A 70 15.67 -5.22 0.36
N VAL A 71 16.32 -6.20 -0.28
CA VAL A 71 17.31 -7.07 0.38
C VAL A 71 18.54 -6.29 0.86
N ASN A 72 18.92 -5.25 0.11
CA ASN A 72 20.14 -4.48 0.34
C ASN A 72 20.00 -3.34 1.36
N LEU A 73 18.81 -3.15 1.95
CA LEU A 73 18.55 -2.12 2.96
C LEU A 73 18.24 -2.76 4.30
N ALA A 74 18.61 -2.08 5.40
CA ALA A 74 18.23 -2.50 6.74
C ALA A 74 16.70 -2.42 6.89
N THR A 75 16.07 -3.46 7.45
CA THR A 75 14.63 -3.43 7.74
C THR A 75 14.42 -2.95 9.16
N VAL A 76 13.67 -1.85 9.32
CA VAL A 76 13.40 -1.21 10.61
C VAL A 76 11.92 -1.30 10.96
N ASP A 77 11.59 -1.63 12.21
CA ASP A 77 10.20 -1.61 12.66
C ASP A 77 9.71 -0.17 12.80
N HIS A 78 8.66 0.19 12.05
CA HIS A 78 8.10 1.54 12.05
C HIS A 78 7.57 2.03 13.42
N GLN A 79 7.22 1.12 14.33
CA GLN A 79 6.68 1.49 15.65
C GLN A 79 7.78 1.70 16.69
N THR A 80 8.84 0.88 16.63
CA THR A 80 9.84 0.82 17.70
C THR A 80 11.19 1.37 17.26
N GLY A 81 11.42 1.58 15.97
CA GLY A 81 12.70 2.04 15.42
C GLY A 81 13.81 0.99 15.45
N PHE A 82 13.54 -0.24 15.91
CA PHE A 82 14.54 -1.29 15.97
C PHE A 82 14.83 -1.90 14.60
N VAL A 83 16.10 -2.19 14.36
CA VAL A 83 16.55 -2.94 13.18
C VAL A 83 16.15 -4.41 13.35
N LEU A 84 15.24 -4.87 12.50
CA LEU A 84 14.78 -6.26 12.46
C LEU A 84 15.62 -7.12 11.51
N ARG A 85 16.28 -6.50 10.53
CA ARG A 85 17.10 -7.18 9.53
C ARG A 85 18.25 -6.29 9.08
N GLU A 86 19.44 -6.87 8.96
CA GLU A 86 20.60 -6.18 8.40
C GLU A 86 20.65 -6.28 6.87
N PRO A 87 21.32 -5.33 6.18
CA PRO A 87 21.55 -5.41 4.73
C PRO A 87 22.20 -6.74 4.33
N GLY A 88 21.63 -7.42 3.33
CA GLY A 88 22.17 -8.68 2.82
C GLY A 88 21.66 -9.94 3.52
N GLU A 89 20.97 -9.84 4.66
CA GLU A 89 20.22 -10.98 5.19
C GLU A 89 19.04 -11.35 4.27
N PRO A 90 18.67 -12.64 4.13
CA PRO A 90 17.51 -13.05 3.35
C PRO A 90 16.21 -12.41 3.88
N LEU A 91 15.23 -12.24 2.98
CA LEU A 91 13.94 -11.67 3.36
C LEU A 91 13.27 -12.53 4.44
N LEU A 92 12.80 -11.86 5.49
CA LEU A 92 12.09 -12.50 6.60
C LEU A 92 10.72 -12.98 6.14
N SER A 93 10.32 -14.19 6.55
CA SER A 93 8.91 -14.58 6.49
C SER A 93 8.08 -13.81 7.52
N ASP A 94 6.76 -13.77 7.36
CA ASP A 94 5.86 -13.09 8.30
C ASP A 94 6.02 -13.62 9.74
N GLU A 95 6.22 -14.92 9.90
CA GLU A 95 6.44 -15.54 11.22
C GLU A 95 7.78 -15.09 11.82
N GLN A 96 8.85 -15.07 11.02
CA GLN A 96 10.17 -14.60 11.46
C GLN A 96 10.16 -13.12 11.80
N TYR A 97 9.43 -12.31 11.02
CA TYR A 97 9.23 -10.89 11.31
C TYR A 97 8.56 -10.70 12.67
N ARG A 98 7.46 -11.42 12.95
CA ARG A 98 6.77 -11.36 14.24
C ARG A 98 7.66 -11.83 15.40
N GLN A 99 8.45 -12.89 15.19
CA GLN A 99 9.38 -13.39 16.20
C GLN A 99 10.50 -12.40 16.51
N ARG A 100 11.17 -11.86 15.47
CA ARG A 100 12.23 -10.86 15.65
C ARG A 100 11.70 -9.58 16.26
N ARG A 101 10.50 -9.14 15.86
CA ARG A 101 9.83 -7.99 16.48
C ARG A 101 9.50 -8.25 17.95
N ALA A 102 8.94 -9.41 18.28
CA ALA A 102 8.65 -9.78 19.67
C ALA A 102 9.93 -9.88 20.51
N ALA A 103 11.02 -10.39 19.93
CA ALA A 103 12.33 -10.44 20.56
C ALA A 103 12.92 -9.03 20.76
N ALA A 104 12.83 -8.15 19.77
CA ALA A 104 13.29 -6.77 19.86
C ALA A 104 12.52 -5.97 20.94
N VAL A 105 11.19 -6.13 21.01
CA VAL A 105 10.37 -5.51 22.06
C VAL A 105 10.70 -6.06 23.44
N ARG A 106 10.95 -7.37 23.58
CA ARG A 106 11.31 -7.99 24.86
C ARG A 106 12.75 -7.69 25.29
N GLY A 107 13.67 -7.53 24.34
CA GLY A 107 15.09 -7.25 24.58
C GLY A 107 15.41 -5.76 24.73
N GLY A 108 14.55 -4.86 24.25
CA GLY A 108 14.74 -3.41 24.22
C GLY A 108 14.27 -2.64 25.46
N ALA A 109 14.60 -3.14 26.65
CA ALA A 109 14.71 -2.35 27.87
C ALA A 109 16.20 -2.19 28.23
N THR A 110 16.98 -1.58 27.33
CA THR A 110 18.35 -1.08 27.61
C THR A 110 18.68 0.03 26.64
#